data_AF-A0A1V5FFE1-F1
#
_entry.id   AF-A0A1V5FFE1-F1
#
_cell.length_a   1.000
_cell.length_b   1.000
_cell.length_c   1.000
_cell.angle_alpha   90.00
_cell.angle_beta   90.00
_cell.angle_gamma   90.00
#
_symmetry.space_group_name_H-M   'P 1'
#
loop_
_entity.id
_entity.type
_entity.pdbx_description
1 polymer ?
#
loop_
_entity_poly.entity_id
_entity_poly.type
_entity_poly.pdbx_seq_one_letter_code
_entity_poly.pdbx_strand_id
1 'polypeptide(L)'
;MPLDYLIVGAGLFGSVFAQQMHEAGRSVLVIDRRPHLGGNCYSEDHPGTNITVHRYGTHIFHTNNDHVWRYINRFTEFNRYQHRVLTTHRDRVYSLPINLATINQFYGVNLKPSEVEAFLAPRREGITQPRNLEEKAISLVGRDLYEAFIKGYTIKQWDRDPRELPAAIVARLPWRTSYDDAYFDDRYQGIPVGGYTPIFERMLEGIDVELGVDFFDNRAAWEARARRIVYTGPIDRFHGYRFGRLAWRSVRFEVEQLDCDDFQGTSVMNYADVETPWTRIHEPKHLHREKTHRPAGTTVIMREYSQVDPEAPYYPVNTEADRRMLARYEELNAATQGVIFGGRLAEYKYYDMHQVIAGALARARRELT
;
A
#
# COMPACT_ATOMS: atom_id res chain seq x y z
N MET A 1 23.70 -2.36 -30.12
CA MET A 1 23.73 -1.01 -29.50
C MET A 1 23.24 -1.15 -28.07
N PRO A 2 23.75 -0.37 -27.09
CA PRO A 2 23.22 -0.41 -25.74
C PRO A 2 21.73 -0.03 -25.75
N LEU A 3 20.96 -0.62 -24.82
CA LEU A 3 19.57 -0.26 -24.60
C LEU A 3 19.47 1.22 -24.22
N ASP A 4 18.36 1.88 -24.54
CA ASP A 4 18.13 3.23 -24.03
C ASP A 4 17.89 3.19 -22.52
N TYR A 5 17.08 2.23 -22.05
CA TYR A 5 16.74 2.08 -20.63
C TYR A 5 16.84 0.64 -20.13
N LEU A 6 17.49 0.48 -18.98
CA LEU A 6 17.31 -0.67 -18.10
C LEU A 6 16.45 -0.25 -16.91
N ILE A 7 15.39 -0.98 -16.61
CA ILE A 7 14.47 -0.69 -15.51
C ILE A 7 14.59 -1.79 -14.47
N VAL A 8 14.96 -1.40 -13.25
CA VAL A 8 15.12 -2.31 -12.10
C VAL A 8 13.87 -2.25 -11.25
N GLY A 9 13.06 -3.30 -11.35
CA GLY A 9 11.78 -3.52 -10.67
C GLY A 9 10.59 -3.44 -11.64
N ALA A 10 9.79 -4.52 -11.67
CA ALA A 10 8.58 -4.67 -12.47
C ALA A 10 7.30 -4.31 -11.69
N GLY A 11 7.41 -3.43 -10.69
CA GLY A 11 6.27 -2.82 -10.01
C GLY A 11 5.69 -1.63 -10.78
N LEU A 12 4.61 -1.02 -10.28
CA LEU A 12 3.89 0.07 -10.95
C LEU A 12 4.78 1.17 -11.53
N PHE A 13 5.77 1.67 -10.77
CA PHE A 13 6.63 2.74 -11.27
C PHE A 13 7.43 2.30 -12.51
N GLY A 14 8.10 1.15 -12.39
CA GLY A 14 8.94 0.60 -13.45
C GLY A 14 8.12 0.25 -14.69
N SER A 15 6.98 -0.43 -14.52
CA SER A 15 6.12 -0.83 -15.64
C SER A 15 5.50 0.36 -16.37
N VAL A 16 5.03 1.39 -15.64
CA VAL A 16 4.50 2.61 -16.27
C VAL A 16 5.59 3.35 -17.02
N PHE A 17 6.80 3.48 -16.43
CA PHE A 17 7.91 4.14 -17.11
C PHE A 17 8.34 3.35 -18.37
N ALA A 18 8.45 2.02 -18.26
CA ALA A 18 8.78 1.12 -19.36
C ALA A 18 7.83 1.31 -20.53
N GLN A 19 6.53 1.23 -20.22
CA GLN A 19 5.44 1.35 -21.17
C GLN A 19 5.49 2.71 -21.90
N GLN A 20 5.72 3.81 -21.17
CA GLN A 20 5.84 5.15 -21.78
C GLN A 20 7.09 5.31 -22.66
N MET A 21 8.24 4.75 -22.27
CA MET A 21 9.45 4.80 -23.09
C MET A 21 9.32 3.95 -24.35
N HIS A 22 8.72 2.76 -24.22
CA HIS A 22 8.48 1.86 -25.35
C HIS A 22 7.52 2.49 -26.38
N GLU A 23 6.42 3.11 -25.94
CA GLU A 23 5.52 3.86 -26.83
C GLU A 23 6.23 5.01 -27.56
N ALA A 24 7.28 5.58 -26.97
CA ALA A 24 8.11 6.60 -27.60
C ALA A 24 9.23 6.02 -28.50
N GLY A 25 9.20 4.72 -28.80
CA GLY A 25 10.15 4.04 -29.68
C GLY A 25 11.53 3.79 -29.06
N ARG A 26 11.64 3.82 -27.72
CA ARG A 26 12.90 3.55 -27.00
C ARG A 26 13.06 2.05 -26.74
N SER A 27 14.31 1.59 -26.76
CA SER A 27 14.66 0.22 -26.38
C SER A 27 14.72 0.09 -24.86
N VAL A 28 13.96 -0.87 -24.31
CA VAL A 28 13.75 -1.02 -22.86
C VAL A 28 13.88 -2.49 -22.47
N LEU A 29 14.59 -2.74 -21.37
CA LEU A 29 14.59 -4.01 -20.65
C LEU A 29 14.12 -3.77 -19.21
N VAL A 30 13.20 -4.60 -18.73
CA VAL A 30 12.78 -4.63 -17.32
C VAL A 30 13.40 -5.85 -16.65
N ILE A 31 14.02 -5.67 -15.48
CA ILE A 31 14.47 -6.77 -14.63
C ILE A 31 13.79 -6.72 -13.27
N ASP A 32 13.47 -7.87 -12.69
CA ASP A 32 12.98 -7.95 -11.31
C ASP A 32 13.60 -9.16 -10.59
N ARG A 33 13.98 -8.98 -9.32
CA ARG A 33 14.48 -10.07 -8.47
C ARG A 33 13.40 -11.10 -8.14
N ARG A 34 12.12 -10.71 -8.21
CA ARG A 34 10.99 -11.60 -7.97
C ARG A 34 10.68 -12.40 -9.23
N PRO A 35 10.12 -13.62 -9.09
CA PRO A 35 9.77 -14.47 -10.24
C PRO A 35 8.45 -14.08 -10.91
N HIS A 36 7.95 -12.85 -10.69
CA HIS A 36 6.66 -12.39 -11.22
C HIS A 36 6.63 -10.87 -11.41
N LEU A 37 5.67 -10.39 -12.18
CA LEU A 37 5.41 -8.97 -12.41
C LEU A 37 4.65 -8.32 -11.25
N GLY A 38 4.54 -6.99 -11.27
CA GLY A 38 3.60 -6.22 -10.45
C GLY A 38 4.10 -5.82 -9.07
N GLY A 39 5.27 -6.29 -8.65
CA GLY A 39 5.81 -6.00 -7.33
C GLY A 39 4.83 -6.43 -6.22
N ASN A 40 4.46 -5.51 -5.32
CA ASN A 40 3.49 -5.80 -4.26
C ASN A 40 2.04 -5.90 -4.78
N CYS A 41 1.73 -5.38 -5.98
CA CYS A 41 0.41 -5.50 -6.58
C CYS A 41 0.16 -6.87 -7.22
N TYR A 42 1.13 -7.79 -7.20
CA TYR A 42 0.97 -9.12 -7.80
C TYR A 42 -0.25 -9.87 -7.22
N SER A 43 -1.06 -10.41 -8.12
CA SER A 43 -2.24 -11.21 -7.79
C SER A 43 -2.23 -12.51 -8.58
N GLU A 44 -2.81 -13.55 -8.01
CA GLU A 44 -2.93 -14.86 -8.66
C GLU A 44 -4.18 -15.58 -8.19
N ASP A 45 -4.68 -16.53 -8.98
CA ASP A 45 -5.74 -17.40 -8.51
C ASP A 45 -5.16 -18.45 -7.55
N HIS A 46 -5.77 -18.57 -6.36
CA HIS A 46 -5.40 -19.61 -5.43
C HIS A 46 -5.77 -20.98 -6.00
N PRO A 47 -4.84 -21.96 -6.01
CA PRO A 47 -5.08 -23.28 -6.56
C PRO A 47 -6.38 -23.90 -6.02
N GLY A 48 -7.20 -24.47 -6.90
CA GLY A 48 -8.40 -25.22 -6.54
C GLY A 48 -9.62 -24.40 -6.06
N THR A 49 -9.55 -23.07 -5.96
CA THR A 49 -10.65 -22.27 -5.34
C THR A 49 -11.25 -21.20 -6.27
N ASN A 50 -10.64 -20.86 -7.41
CA ASN A 50 -11.06 -19.73 -8.26
C ASN A 50 -11.07 -18.35 -7.53
N ILE A 51 -10.45 -18.26 -6.35
CA ILE A 51 -10.32 -17.02 -5.58
C ILE A 51 -9.02 -16.33 -5.97
N THR A 52 -9.12 -15.10 -6.49
CA THR A 52 -7.93 -14.29 -6.78
C THR A 52 -7.40 -13.69 -5.48
N VAL A 53 -6.19 -14.05 -5.11
CA VAL A 53 -5.48 -13.55 -3.92
C VAL A 53 -4.49 -12.47 -4.32
N HIS A 54 -4.33 -11.47 -3.47
CA HIS A 54 -3.25 -10.49 -3.59
C HIS A 54 -2.12 -10.96 -2.69
N ARG A 55 -1.07 -11.55 -3.28
CA ARG A 55 -0.01 -12.27 -2.54
C ARG A 55 0.62 -11.43 -1.41
N TYR A 56 0.66 -10.12 -1.59
CA TYR A 56 1.30 -9.17 -0.68
C TYR A 56 0.30 -8.24 0.02
N GLY A 57 -0.91 -8.74 0.28
CA GLY A 57 -1.97 -8.02 0.99
C GLY A 57 -2.95 -7.33 0.06
N THR A 58 -4.13 -6.96 0.58
CA THR A 58 -5.19 -6.34 -0.22
C THR A 58 -4.77 -4.98 -0.80
N HIS A 59 -4.67 -4.90 -2.12
CA HIS A 59 -4.52 -3.66 -2.88
C HIS A 59 -5.88 -3.20 -3.43
N ILE A 60 -6.31 -2.00 -3.04
CA ILE A 60 -7.52 -1.35 -3.57
C ILE A 60 -7.08 -0.18 -4.42
N PHE A 61 -7.54 -0.10 -5.68
CA PHE A 61 -7.27 1.07 -6.49
C PHE A 61 -8.27 2.16 -6.15
N HIS A 62 -7.76 3.37 -5.86
CA HIS A 62 -8.57 4.55 -5.60
C HIS A 62 -7.82 5.80 -6.07
N THR A 63 -8.52 6.78 -6.66
CA THR A 63 -7.93 8.07 -7.03
C THR A 63 -8.99 9.13 -7.35
N ASN A 64 -8.68 10.38 -7.04
CA ASN A 64 -9.37 11.56 -7.57
C ASN A 64 -8.76 12.11 -8.87
N ASN A 65 -7.68 11.50 -9.38
CA ASN A 65 -6.99 11.98 -10.57
C ASN A 65 -7.57 11.32 -11.85
N ASP A 66 -8.42 12.06 -12.57
CA ASP A 66 -9.02 11.65 -13.84
C ASP A 66 -7.99 11.14 -14.87
N HIS A 67 -6.80 11.76 -14.95
CA HIS A 67 -5.76 11.35 -15.91
C HIS A 67 -5.19 9.98 -15.55
N VAL A 68 -4.91 9.73 -14.27
CA VAL A 68 -4.43 8.43 -13.79
C VAL A 68 -5.50 7.36 -13.99
N TRP A 69 -6.76 7.68 -13.67
CA TRP A 69 -7.88 6.76 -13.89
C TRP A 69 -8.03 6.35 -15.35
N ARG A 70 -8.05 7.33 -16.27
CA ARG A 70 -8.12 7.04 -17.71
C ARG A 70 -6.91 6.24 -18.20
N TYR A 71 -5.72 6.56 -17.71
CA TYR A 71 -4.50 5.83 -18.08
C TYR A 71 -4.57 4.35 -17.67
N ILE A 72 -4.90 4.06 -16.40
CA ILE A 72 -4.92 2.67 -15.92
C ILE A 72 -6.03 1.85 -16.59
N ASN A 73 -7.15 2.48 -16.98
CA ASN A 73 -8.25 1.82 -17.69
C ASN A 73 -7.91 1.46 -19.15
N ARG A 74 -6.76 1.88 -19.68
CA ARG A 74 -6.26 1.36 -20.98
C ARG A 74 -5.87 -0.11 -20.90
N PHE A 75 -5.55 -0.59 -19.70
CA PHE A 75 -4.98 -1.92 -19.48
C PHE A 75 -5.92 -2.85 -18.72
N THR A 76 -7.08 -2.37 -18.26
CA THR A 76 -8.04 -3.21 -17.54
C THR A 76 -9.38 -2.49 -17.38
N GLU A 77 -10.42 -3.25 -17.08
CA GLU A 77 -11.68 -2.73 -16.57
C GLU A 77 -11.71 -2.88 -15.04
N PHE A 78 -12.22 -1.88 -14.33
CA PHE A 78 -12.40 -1.96 -12.89
C PHE A 78 -13.84 -2.30 -12.54
N ASN A 79 -14.02 -3.17 -11.55
CA ASN A 79 -15.32 -3.41 -10.95
C ASN A 79 -15.75 -2.21 -10.08
N ARG A 80 -16.97 -2.27 -9.53
CA ARG A 80 -17.56 -1.21 -8.69
C ARG A 80 -17.28 -1.41 -7.20
N TYR A 81 -16.26 -2.17 -6.84
CA TYR A 81 -15.95 -2.46 -5.44
C TYR A 81 -15.65 -1.16 -4.69
N GLN A 82 -16.33 -0.95 -3.56
CA GLN A 82 -16.02 0.13 -2.64
C GLN A 82 -15.44 -0.43 -1.35
N HIS A 83 -14.29 0.08 -0.92
CA HIS A 83 -13.59 -0.49 0.22
C HIS A 83 -14.27 -0.09 1.52
N ARG A 84 -14.58 -1.11 2.32
CA ARG A 84 -15.18 -0.99 3.65
C ARG A 84 -14.37 -1.87 4.58
N VAL A 85 -14.03 -1.33 5.75
CA VAL A 85 -13.22 -2.03 6.75
C VAL A 85 -14.02 -2.13 8.03
N LEU A 86 -13.96 -3.31 8.64
CA LEU A 86 -14.46 -3.53 9.99
C LEU A 86 -13.28 -3.73 10.93
N THR A 87 -13.48 -3.47 12.21
CA THR A 87 -12.49 -3.77 13.25
C THR A 87 -13.12 -4.50 14.41
N THR A 88 -12.42 -5.48 14.96
CA THR A 88 -12.77 -6.10 16.24
C THR A 88 -12.07 -5.38 17.39
N HIS A 89 -12.79 -5.20 18.49
CA HIS A 89 -12.27 -4.77 19.78
C HIS A 89 -13.11 -5.44 20.88
N ARG A 90 -12.47 -6.22 21.76
CA ARG A 90 -13.10 -6.96 22.87
C ARG A 90 -14.35 -7.73 22.43
N ASP A 91 -14.17 -8.59 21.42
CA ASP A 91 -15.21 -9.45 20.81
C ASP A 91 -16.42 -8.71 20.20
N ARG A 92 -16.27 -7.41 19.92
CA ARG A 92 -17.29 -6.61 19.23
C ARG A 92 -16.74 -6.07 17.92
N VAL A 93 -17.59 -6.02 16.91
CA VAL A 93 -17.27 -5.53 15.56
C VAL A 93 -17.75 -4.09 15.40
N TYR A 94 -16.88 -3.23 14.88
CA TYR A 94 -17.15 -1.81 14.62
C TYR A 94 -16.76 -1.43 13.19
N SER A 95 -17.36 -0.37 12.67
CA SER A 95 -17.00 0.19 11.35
C SER A 95 -15.72 1.03 11.43
N LEU A 96 -14.89 0.93 10.39
CA LEU A 96 -13.80 1.87 10.11
C LEU A 96 -14.01 2.53 8.74
N PRO A 97 -13.73 3.83 8.59
CA PRO A 97 -13.21 4.77 9.60
C PRO A 97 -14.15 5.01 10.78
N ILE A 98 -13.62 5.56 11.89
CA ILE A 98 -14.46 5.98 13.02
C ILE A 98 -15.49 6.98 12.49
N ASN A 99 -16.77 6.59 12.52
CA ASN A 99 -17.87 7.37 12.00
C ASN A 99 -19.01 7.46 13.04
N LEU A 100 -20.15 8.05 12.68
CA LEU A 100 -21.29 8.18 13.59
C LEU A 100 -21.81 6.82 14.07
N ALA A 101 -21.81 5.79 13.22
CA ALA A 101 -22.21 4.44 13.61
C ALA A 101 -21.29 3.90 14.71
N THR A 102 -19.97 4.03 14.51
CA THR A 102 -18.97 3.58 15.47
C THR A 102 -19.09 4.32 16.80
N ILE A 103 -19.29 5.64 16.79
CA ILE A 103 -19.47 6.44 18.01
C ILE A 103 -20.73 6.02 18.77
N ASN A 104 -21.86 5.93 18.07
CA ASN A 104 -23.14 5.53 18.68
C ASN A 104 -23.07 4.11 19.26
N GLN A 105 -22.47 3.17 18.53
CA GLN A 105 -22.30 1.79 18.97
C GLN A 105 -21.32 1.66 20.14
N PHE A 106 -20.19 2.37 20.11
CA PHE A 106 -19.16 2.27 21.13
C PHE A 106 -19.63 2.83 22.47
N TYR A 107 -20.28 4.00 22.45
CA TYR A 107 -20.76 4.67 23.67
C TYR A 107 -22.17 4.25 24.10
N GLY A 108 -22.90 3.47 23.29
CA GLY A 108 -24.29 3.11 23.57
C GLY A 108 -25.23 4.31 23.54
N VAL A 109 -24.99 5.25 22.62
CA VAL A 109 -25.75 6.50 22.46
C VAL A 109 -26.41 6.56 21.08
N ASN A 110 -27.27 7.55 20.87
CA ASN A 110 -27.96 7.76 19.60
C ASN A 110 -27.85 9.24 19.16
N LEU A 111 -26.63 9.66 18.87
CA LEU A 111 -26.32 11.01 18.43
C LEU A 111 -26.74 11.22 16.98
N LYS A 112 -27.15 12.45 16.68
CA LYS A 112 -27.25 13.01 15.33
C LYS A 112 -25.89 13.60 14.92
N PRO A 113 -25.60 13.76 13.62
CA PRO A 113 -24.35 14.37 13.15
C PRO A 113 -24.00 15.71 13.81
N SER A 114 -24.99 16.56 14.06
CA SER A 114 -24.82 17.88 14.71
C SER A 114 -24.43 17.81 16.18
N GLU A 115 -24.62 16.67 16.84
CA GLU A 115 -24.39 16.48 18.28
C GLU A 115 -23.01 15.88 18.57
N VAL A 116 -22.36 15.29 17.55
CA VAL A 116 -21.08 14.58 17.70
C VAL A 116 -19.98 15.48 18.22
N GLU A 117 -19.88 16.71 17.72
CA GLU A 117 -18.79 17.62 18.10
C GLU A 117 -18.89 18.02 19.56
N ALA A 118 -20.08 18.43 20.02
CA ALA A 118 -20.32 18.75 21.43
C ALA A 118 -20.08 17.54 22.35
N PHE A 119 -20.41 16.34 21.87
CA PHE A 119 -20.18 15.10 22.60
C PHE A 119 -18.68 14.74 22.72
N LEU A 120 -17.90 14.88 21.64
CA LEU A 120 -16.48 14.51 21.62
C LEU A 120 -15.55 15.60 22.15
N ALA A 121 -15.91 16.88 22.08
CA ALA A 121 -15.08 18.01 22.53
C ALA A 121 -14.46 17.82 23.94
N PRO A 122 -15.23 17.47 25.00
CA PRO A 122 -14.65 17.25 26.33
C PRO A 122 -13.75 16.00 26.41
N ARG A 123 -13.80 15.10 25.43
CA ARG A 123 -13.02 13.84 25.39
C ARG A 123 -11.69 13.96 24.65
N ARG A 124 -11.44 15.07 23.94
CA ARG A 124 -10.23 15.32 23.11
C ARG A 124 -9.09 16.02 23.85
N GLU A 125 -9.22 16.24 25.15
CA GLU A 125 -8.16 16.77 26.03
C GLU A 125 -7.60 18.15 25.66
N GLY A 126 -8.26 18.89 24.75
CA GLY A 126 -7.81 20.23 24.36
C GLY A 126 -6.47 20.29 23.63
N ILE A 127 -6.02 19.18 23.03
CA ILE A 127 -4.75 19.12 22.29
C ILE A 127 -4.89 19.89 20.96
N THR A 128 -4.20 21.02 20.83
CA THR A 128 -4.23 21.88 19.62
C THR A 128 -3.03 21.71 18.69
N GLN A 129 -1.88 21.30 19.23
CA GLN A 129 -0.63 21.11 18.49
C GLN A 129 -0.03 19.72 18.75
N PRO A 130 -0.60 18.67 18.14
CA PRO A 130 -0.15 17.30 18.37
C PRO A 130 1.25 17.06 17.78
N ARG A 131 2.13 16.46 18.58
CA ARG A 131 3.54 16.22 18.23
C ARG A 131 3.80 14.80 17.74
N ASN A 132 2.93 13.87 18.09
CA ASN A 132 3.06 12.44 17.77
C ASN A 132 1.69 11.84 17.39
N LEU A 133 1.69 10.54 17.07
CA LEU A 133 0.50 9.81 16.66
C LEU A 133 -0.58 9.81 17.75
N GLU A 134 -0.21 9.53 19.00
CA GLU A 134 -1.14 9.50 20.14
C GLU A 134 -1.87 10.82 20.31
N GLU A 135 -1.13 11.92 20.46
CA GLU A 135 -1.70 13.26 20.64
C GLU A 135 -2.60 13.62 19.45
N LYS A 136 -2.20 13.26 18.22
CA LYS A 136 -3.01 13.53 17.02
C LYS A 136 -4.31 12.72 17.05
N ALA A 137 -4.27 11.44 17.36
CA ALA A 137 -5.46 10.60 17.43
C ALA A 137 -6.43 11.07 18.53
N ILE A 138 -5.92 11.34 19.74
CA ILE A 138 -6.71 11.86 20.87
C ILE A 138 -7.35 13.20 20.50
N SER A 139 -6.62 14.11 19.85
CA SER A 139 -7.17 15.40 19.39
C SER A 139 -8.33 15.27 18.40
N LEU A 140 -8.43 14.14 17.69
CA LEU A 140 -9.48 13.91 16.68
C LEU A 140 -10.69 13.17 17.26
N VAL A 141 -10.46 12.07 17.97
CA VAL A 141 -11.53 11.14 18.38
C VAL A 141 -11.66 10.98 19.90
N GLY A 142 -10.75 11.57 20.68
CA GLY A 142 -10.71 11.42 22.13
C GLY A 142 -10.03 10.14 22.62
N ARG A 143 -9.72 10.09 23.92
CA ARG A 143 -8.92 9.01 24.52
C ARG A 143 -9.53 7.63 24.37
N ASP A 144 -10.81 7.46 24.69
CA ASP A 144 -11.42 6.12 24.70
C ASP A 144 -11.39 5.47 23.31
N LEU A 145 -11.75 6.23 22.26
CA LEU A 145 -11.73 5.73 20.88
C LEU A 145 -10.31 5.51 20.36
N TYR A 146 -9.35 6.34 20.78
CA TYR A 146 -7.93 6.11 20.51
C TYR A 146 -7.45 4.79 21.12
N GLU A 147 -7.74 4.57 22.40
CA GLU A 147 -7.32 3.35 23.11
C GLU A 147 -7.99 2.10 22.53
N ALA A 148 -9.26 2.20 22.16
CA ALA A 148 -10.03 1.08 21.59
C ALA A 148 -9.58 0.68 20.19
N PHE A 149 -9.37 1.64 19.29
CA PHE A 149 -9.25 1.35 17.85
C PHE A 149 -7.89 1.68 17.23
N ILE A 150 -7.09 2.53 17.86
CA ILE A 150 -5.87 3.08 17.24
C ILE A 150 -4.63 2.60 17.98
N LYS A 151 -4.58 2.68 19.31
CA LYS A 151 -3.38 2.40 20.12
C LYS A 151 -2.86 0.98 19.89
N GLY A 152 -3.68 -0.04 20.17
CA GLY A 152 -3.28 -1.43 20.06
C GLY A 152 -2.92 -1.83 18.62
N TYR A 153 -3.73 -1.41 17.65
CA TYR A 153 -3.44 -1.64 16.23
C TYR A 153 -2.10 -1.01 15.81
N THR A 154 -1.83 0.22 16.25
CA THR A 154 -0.58 0.94 15.96
C THR A 154 0.62 0.23 16.54
N ILE A 155 0.54 -0.21 17.81
CA ILE A 155 1.61 -0.96 18.46
C ILE A 155 1.93 -2.23 17.66
N LYS A 156 0.91 -2.99 17.26
CA LYS A 156 1.13 -4.19 16.44
C LYS A 156 1.71 -3.87 15.07
N GLN A 157 1.19 -2.85 14.39
CA GLN A 157 1.63 -2.49 13.04
C GLN A 157 3.06 -1.95 13.01
N TRP A 158 3.46 -1.18 14.00
CA TRP A 158 4.73 -0.45 13.99
C TRP A 158 5.77 -0.98 14.97
N ASP A 159 5.38 -1.85 15.89
CA ASP A 159 6.21 -2.36 16.99
C ASP A 159 6.87 -1.22 17.79
N ARG A 160 6.07 -0.16 18.03
CA ARG A 160 6.50 1.07 18.66
C ARG A 160 5.37 1.70 19.44
N ASP A 161 5.74 2.45 20.47
CA ASP A 161 4.81 3.29 21.18
C ASP A 161 4.29 4.42 20.25
N PRO A 162 2.98 4.65 20.16
CA PRO A 162 2.40 5.76 19.41
C PRO A 162 3.00 7.15 19.70
N ARG A 163 3.60 7.35 20.88
CA ARG A 163 4.30 8.59 21.27
C ARG A 163 5.62 8.81 20.53
N GLU A 164 6.21 7.75 19.99
CA GLU A 164 7.45 7.79 19.20
C GLU A 164 7.19 7.93 17.69
N LEU A 165 5.93 7.86 17.27
CA LEU A 165 5.54 7.85 15.87
C LEU A 165 5.11 9.26 15.42
N PRO A 166 5.48 9.69 14.19
CA PRO A 166 5.04 10.97 13.65
C PRO A 166 3.51 11.09 13.56
N ALA A 167 2.99 12.28 13.87
CA ALA A 167 1.55 12.59 13.75
C ALA A 167 0.98 12.35 12.34
N ALA A 168 1.81 12.43 11.30
CA ALA A 168 1.40 12.22 9.91
C ALA A 168 0.93 10.79 9.60
N ILE A 169 1.27 9.80 10.43
CA ILE A 169 0.87 8.40 10.21
C ILE A 169 -0.66 8.24 10.36
N VAL A 170 -1.27 8.85 11.39
CA VAL A 170 -2.74 8.78 11.61
C VAL A 170 -3.52 9.76 10.74
N ALA A 171 -2.86 10.76 10.14
CA ALA A 171 -3.51 11.75 9.27
C ALA A 171 -4.20 11.12 8.03
N ARG A 172 -3.90 9.86 7.73
CA ARG A 172 -4.51 9.08 6.65
C ARG A 172 -5.82 8.38 7.03
N LEU A 173 -6.15 8.27 8.32
CA LEU A 173 -7.40 7.68 8.76
C LEU A 173 -8.45 8.78 8.85
N PRO A 174 -9.42 8.84 7.92
CA PRO A 174 -10.54 9.76 8.08
C PRO A 174 -11.29 9.41 9.36
N TRP A 175 -11.95 10.41 9.95
CA TRP A 175 -13.01 10.19 10.92
C TRP A 175 -14.20 11.04 10.48
N ARG A 176 -15.42 10.59 10.75
CA ARG A 176 -16.63 11.21 10.20
C ARG A 176 -17.68 11.41 11.28
N THR A 177 -18.47 12.46 11.10
CA THR A 177 -19.69 12.71 11.89
C THR A 177 -20.95 12.19 11.19
N SER A 178 -20.81 11.53 10.02
CA SER A 178 -21.88 10.89 9.25
C SER A 178 -21.85 9.36 9.40
N TYR A 179 -22.84 8.66 8.85
CA TYR A 179 -22.87 7.19 8.75
C TYR A 179 -22.05 6.62 7.59
N ASP A 180 -21.31 7.47 6.86
CA ASP A 180 -20.49 7.01 5.76
C ASP A 180 -19.33 6.15 6.29
N ASP A 181 -19.27 4.91 5.83
CA ASP A 181 -18.30 3.86 6.16
C ASP A 181 -17.38 3.52 4.98
N ALA A 182 -17.32 4.34 3.92
CA ALA A 182 -16.34 4.15 2.84
C ALA A 182 -14.92 4.37 3.39
N TYR A 183 -13.94 3.53 3.07
CA TYR A 183 -12.59 3.73 3.61
C TYR A 183 -11.83 4.85 2.91
N PHE A 184 -12.17 5.14 1.66
CA PHE A 184 -11.58 6.21 0.85
C PHE A 184 -12.68 7.11 0.30
N ASP A 185 -12.43 8.42 0.23
CA ASP A 185 -13.34 9.42 -0.33
C ASP A 185 -13.09 9.70 -1.83
N ASP A 186 -12.19 8.94 -2.46
CA ASP A 186 -11.83 9.13 -3.86
C ASP A 186 -12.99 8.81 -4.81
N ARG A 187 -13.16 9.68 -5.82
CA ARG A 187 -14.19 9.56 -6.87
C ARG A 187 -14.13 8.24 -7.62
N TYR A 188 -12.92 7.78 -7.97
CA TYR A 188 -12.73 6.51 -8.66
C TYR A 188 -12.17 5.48 -7.70
N GLN A 189 -12.83 4.33 -7.64
CA GLN A 189 -12.41 3.21 -6.82
C GLN A 189 -12.84 1.89 -7.47
N GLY A 190 -12.02 0.86 -7.31
CA GLY A 190 -12.38 -0.48 -7.75
C GLY A 190 -11.24 -1.48 -7.62
N ILE A 191 -11.54 -2.70 -8.04
CA ILE A 191 -10.57 -3.78 -8.21
C ILE A 191 -10.56 -4.15 -9.70
N PRO A 192 -9.39 -4.36 -10.30
CA PRO A 192 -9.31 -4.76 -11.70
C PRO A 192 -9.97 -6.12 -11.92
N VAL A 193 -10.86 -6.21 -12.91
CA VAL A 193 -11.50 -7.47 -13.29
C VAL A 193 -10.41 -8.44 -13.78
N GLY A 194 -10.35 -9.62 -13.17
CA GLY A 194 -9.29 -10.61 -13.43
C GLY A 194 -8.01 -10.42 -12.61
N GLY A 195 -7.96 -9.44 -11.70
CA GLY A 195 -6.80 -9.19 -10.84
C GLY A 195 -5.82 -8.17 -11.43
N TYR A 196 -4.75 -7.90 -10.68
CA TYR A 196 -3.76 -6.89 -11.01
C TYR A 196 -2.70 -7.39 -11.99
N THR A 197 -2.29 -8.66 -11.92
CA THR A 197 -1.24 -9.22 -12.80
C THR A 197 -1.51 -8.99 -14.30
N PRO A 198 -2.73 -9.20 -14.83
CA PRO A 198 -3.05 -8.90 -16.22
C PRO A 198 -2.83 -7.45 -16.66
N ILE A 199 -2.87 -6.48 -15.73
CA ILE A 199 -2.54 -5.08 -16.03
C ILE A 199 -1.08 -4.99 -16.46
N PHE A 200 -0.18 -5.63 -15.70
CA PHE A 200 1.26 -5.56 -15.94
C PHE A 200 1.66 -6.32 -17.19
N GLU A 201 1.02 -7.46 -17.46
CA GLU A 201 1.20 -8.21 -18.71
C GLU A 201 0.86 -7.35 -19.93
N ARG A 202 -0.27 -6.62 -19.91
CA ARG A 202 -0.65 -5.71 -20.99
C ARG A 202 0.21 -4.45 -21.06
N MET A 203 0.66 -3.91 -19.93
CA MET A 203 1.55 -2.75 -19.90
C MET A 203 2.92 -3.06 -20.51
N LEU A 204 3.42 -4.27 -20.31
CA LEU A 204 4.76 -4.71 -20.73
C LEU A 204 4.75 -5.56 -22.00
N GLU A 205 3.61 -5.65 -22.69
CA GLU A 205 3.53 -6.32 -23.99
C GLU A 205 4.50 -5.66 -24.99
N GLY A 206 5.34 -6.47 -25.64
CA GLY A 206 6.37 -5.98 -26.58
C GLY A 206 7.64 -5.43 -25.93
N ILE A 207 7.77 -5.50 -24.59
CA ILE A 207 8.97 -5.08 -23.84
C ILE A 207 9.68 -6.32 -23.31
N ASP A 208 11.01 -6.37 -23.42
CA ASP A 208 11.80 -7.46 -22.85
C ASP A 208 11.75 -7.41 -21.31
N VAL A 209 11.49 -8.56 -20.68
CA VAL A 209 11.45 -8.70 -19.22
C VAL A 209 12.24 -9.92 -18.77
N GLU A 210 13.15 -9.74 -17.81
CA GLU A 210 13.88 -10.83 -17.13
C GLU A 210 13.51 -10.87 -15.63
N LEU A 211 12.90 -11.98 -15.19
CA LEU A 211 12.44 -12.19 -13.80
C LEU A 211 13.39 -13.12 -13.04
N GLY A 212 13.39 -13.02 -11.71
CA GLY A 212 14.29 -13.80 -10.85
C GLY A 212 15.75 -13.31 -10.91
N VAL A 213 15.99 -12.08 -11.35
CA VAL A 213 17.33 -11.50 -11.54
C VAL A 213 17.51 -10.31 -10.61
N ASP A 214 18.48 -10.38 -9.69
CA ASP A 214 18.84 -9.23 -8.87
C ASP A 214 19.86 -8.34 -9.59
N PHE A 215 19.57 -7.04 -9.68
CA PHE A 215 20.44 -6.04 -10.30
C PHE A 215 21.86 -6.05 -9.72
N PHE A 216 22.01 -6.31 -8.42
CA PHE A 216 23.30 -6.23 -7.74
C PHE A 216 24.17 -7.46 -7.96
N ASP A 217 23.62 -8.60 -8.41
CA ASP A 217 24.39 -9.81 -8.69
C ASP A 217 25.39 -9.61 -9.83
N ASN A 218 25.05 -8.74 -10.81
CA ASN A 218 25.95 -8.39 -11.91
C ASN A 218 25.81 -6.91 -12.33
N ARG A 219 25.89 -6.02 -11.34
CA ARG A 219 25.66 -4.57 -11.51
C ARG A 219 26.46 -3.95 -12.67
N ALA A 220 27.75 -4.27 -12.76
CA ALA A 220 28.62 -3.68 -13.79
C ALA A 220 28.20 -4.08 -15.21
N ALA A 221 27.77 -5.33 -15.43
CA ALA A 221 27.27 -5.77 -16.72
C ALA A 221 25.95 -5.09 -17.08
N TRP A 222 25.06 -4.92 -16.09
CA TRP A 222 23.80 -4.21 -16.27
C TRP A 222 24.01 -2.73 -16.60
N GLU A 223 24.90 -2.05 -15.87
CA GLU A 223 25.27 -0.66 -16.12
C GLU A 223 25.91 -0.45 -17.50
N ALA A 224 26.64 -1.45 -18.02
CA ALA A 224 27.19 -1.39 -19.38
C ALA A 224 26.16 -1.67 -20.49
N ARG A 225 25.03 -2.34 -20.18
CA ARG A 225 24.03 -2.78 -21.17
C ARG A 225 23.05 -1.67 -21.57
N ALA A 226 22.92 -0.60 -20.76
CA ALA A 226 21.96 0.47 -21.00
C ALA A 226 22.55 1.88 -20.81
N ARG A 227 22.02 2.86 -21.54
CA ARG A 227 22.42 4.27 -21.45
C ARG A 227 21.90 4.94 -20.18
N ARG A 228 20.71 4.55 -19.75
CA ARG A 228 20.06 5.01 -18.52
C ARG A 228 19.53 3.83 -17.72
N ILE A 229 19.55 3.99 -16.40
CA ILE A 229 18.95 3.03 -15.47
C ILE A 229 17.81 3.71 -14.75
N VAL A 230 16.66 3.06 -14.66
CA VAL A 230 15.56 3.45 -13.79
C VAL A 230 15.56 2.51 -12.61
N TYR A 231 15.88 3.01 -11.42
CA TYR A 231 15.99 2.22 -10.21
C TYR A 231 14.80 2.47 -9.29
N THR A 232 14.05 1.40 -8.99
CA THR A 232 12.85 1.47 -8.13
C THR A 232 12.99 0.72 -6.81
N GLY A 233 14.16 0.14 -6.54
CA GLY A 233 14.49 -0.55 -5.29
C GLY A 233 14.89 0.39 -4.14
N PRO A 234 15.31 -0.16 -2.98
CA PRO A 234 15.68 0.65 -1.81
C PRO A 234 16.86 1.59 -2.07
N ILE A 235 16.67 2.88 -1.80
CA ILE A 235 17.67 3.92 -2.03
C ILE A 235 18.99 3.67 -1.29
N ASP A 236 18.91 3.18 -0.06
CA ASP A 236 20.06 2.87 0.79
C ASP A 236 20.86 1.68 0.24
N ARG A 237 20.18 0.63 -0.25
CA ARG A 237 20.82 -0.53 -0.90
C ARG A 237 21.60 -0.13 -2.15
N PHE A 238 21.06 0.76 -2.97
CA PHE A 238 21.75 1.24 -4.18
C PHE A 238 23.14 1.82 -3.89
N HIS A 239 23.25 2.52 -2.77
CA HIS A 239 24.49 3.15 -2.29
C HIS A 239 25.26 2.28 -1.28
N GLY A 240 25.01 0.96 -1.28
CA GLY A 240 25.73 0.00 -0.44
C GLY A 240 25.56 0.22 1.05
N TYR A 241 24.42 0.79 1.47
CA TYR A 241 24.09 1.10 2.87
C TYR A 241 25.13 2.00 3.58
N ARG A 242 25.87 2.82 2.84
CA ARG A 242 27.03 3.58 3.36
C ARG A 242 26.72 4.57 4.49
N PHE A 243 25.46 4.94 4.70
CA PHE A 243 25.02 5.80 5.81
C PHE A 243 24.17 5.06 6.85
N GLY A 244 24.02 3.74 6.70
CA GLY A 244 23.10 2.90 7.46
C GLY A 244 21.89 2.45 6.64
N ARG A 245 21.05 1.61 7.25
CA ARG A 245 19.81 1.11 6.66
C ARG A 245 18.64 1.98 7.11
N LEU A 246 17.82 2.43 6.16
CA LEU A 246 16.59 3.14 6.47
C LEU A 246 15.57 2.18 7.10
N ALA A 247 14.83 2.62 8.11
CA ALA A 247 13.92 1.73 8.83
C ALA A 247 12.65 1.44 8.01
N TRP A 248 12.30 0.16 7.87
CA TRP A 248 11.07 -0.28 7.22
C TRP A 248 10.29 -1.20 8.15
N ARG A 249 8.96 -1.14 8.07
CA ARG A 249 8.10 -2.25 8.49
C ARG A 249 7.82 -3.15 7.30
N SER A 250 7.71 -4.44 7.61
CA SER A 250 7.39 -5.50 6.68
C SER A 250 6.14 -6.22 7.17
N VAL A 251 5.54 -7.03 6.31
CA VAL A 251 4.40 -7.86 6.68
C VAL A 251 4.60 -9.27 6.17
N ARG A 252 4.14 -10.24 6.96
CA ARG A 252 4.05 -11.65 6.59
C ARG A 252 2.59 -12.05 6.51
N PHE A 253 2.25 -12.82 5.50
CA PHE A 253 0.91 -13.36 5.33
C PHE A 253 0.92 -14.87 5.57
N GLU A 254 0.05 -15.34 6.44
CA GLU A 254 -0.28 -16.75 6.55
C GLU A 254 -1.56 -17.00 5.76
N VAL A 255 -1.44 -17.74 4.67
CA VAL A 255 -2.56 -18.08 3.79
C VAL A 255 -3.16 -19.40 4.26
N GLU A 256 -4.47 -19.43 4.44
CA GLU A 256 -5.20 -20.63 4.86
C GLU A 256 -6.43 -20.80 3.95
N GLN A 257 -6.60 -22.01 3.43
CA GLN A 257 -7.84 -22.44 2.80
C GLN A 257 -8.71 -23.13 3.86
N LEU A 258 -9.95 -22.69 3.99
CA LEU A 258 -10.90 -23.13 5.02
C LEU A 258 -12.09 -23.87 4.40
N ASP A 259 -12.65 -24.81 5.15
CA ASP A 259 -13.86 -25.57 4.80
C ASP A 259 -15.13 -24.83 5.25
N CYS A 260 -15.31 -23.60 4.75
CA CYS A 260 -16.54 -22.84 4.92
C CYS A 260 -16.79 -21.91 3.74
N ASP A 261 -18.06 -21.59 3.47
CA ASP A 261 -18.43 -20.65 2.40
C ASP A 261 -17.97 -19.23 2.70
N ASP A 262 -18.06 -18.80 3.96
CA ASP A 262 -17.76 -17.44 4.40
C ASP A 262 -17.19 -17.36 5.80
N PHE A 263 -15.95 -16.87 5.91
CA PHE A 263 -15.25 -16.78 7.18
C PHE A 263 -15.64 -15.53 7.96
N GLN A 264 -15.66 -14.36 7.30
CA GLN A 264 -15.88 -13.09 7.99
C GLN A 264 -16.86 -12.14 7.31
N GLY A 265 -17.39 -12.48 6.12
CA GLY A 265 -18.42 -11.68 5.44
C GLY A 265 -17.95 -10.31 4.92
N THR A 266 -16.65 -10.03 5.01
CA THR A 266 -16.02 -8.79 4.53
C THR A 266 -14.63 -9.06 3.98
N SER A 267 -14.15 -8.21 3.07
CA SER A 267 -12.81 -8.35 2.49
C SER A 267 -11.68 -8.16 3.50
N VAL A 268 -11.85 -7.29 4.49
CA VAL A 268 -10.82 -6.96 5.49
C VAL A 268 -11.46 -6.75 6.85
N MET A 269 -10.97 -7.49 7.84
CA MET A 269 -11.29 -7.34 9.26
C MET A 269 -10.01 -6.98 10.01
N ASN A 270 -9.95 -5.79 10.60
CA ASN A 270 -8.89 -5.39 11.50
C ASN A 270 -9.12 -5.97 12.90
N TYR A 271 -8.04 -6.14 13.66
CA TYR A 271 -8.09 -6.56 15.05
C TYR A 271 -7.33 -5.51 15.87
N ALA A 272 -8.04 -4.72 16.67
CA ALA A 272 -7.43 -3.58 17.38
C ALA A 272 -6.66 -4.00 18.64
N ASP A 273 -7.07 -5.11 19.27
CA ASP A 273 -6.49 -5.57 20.54
C ASP A 273 -5.07 -6.13 20.38
N VAL A 274 -4.18 -5.77 21.31
CA VAL A 274 -2.77 -6.18 21.32
C VAL A 274 -2.63 -7.70 21.49
N GLU A 275 -3.54 -8.33 22.24
CA GLU A 275 -3.54 -9.78 22.48
C GLU A 275 -3.76 -10.62 21.21
N THR A 276 -4.34 -10.02 20.15
CA THR A 276 -4.46 -10.70 18.85
C THR A 276 -3.17 -10.49 18.05
N PRO A 277 -2.42 -11.56 17.70
CA PRO A 277 -1.06 -11.41 17.15
C PRO A 277 -1.01 -10.85 15.73
N TRP A 278 -2.07 -11.04 14.92
CA TRP A 278 -2.17 -10.43 13.58
C TRP A 278 -2.81 -9.03 13.67
N THR A 279 -2.53 -8.18 12.67
CA THR A 279 -3.15 -6.86 12.54
C THR A 279 -4.52 -6.94 11.87
N ARG A 280 -4.65 -7.80 10.86
CA ARG A 280 -5.90 -7.99 10.10
C ARG A 280 -5.98 -9.33 9.41
N ILE A 281 -7.20 -9.71 9.05
CA ILE A 281 -7.51 -10.86 8.19
C ILE A 281 -8.13 -10.36 6.89
N HIS A 282 -7.59 -10.85 5.78
CA HIS A 282 -8.10 -10.62 4.43
C HIS A 282 -8.90 -11.83 3.98
N GLU A 283 -10.04 -11.61 3.34
CA GLU A 283 -10.82 -12.66 2.67
C GLU A 283 -11.09 -12.22 1.21
N PRO A 284 -10.15 -12.52 0.28
CA PRO A 284 -10.08 -11.88 -1.04
C PRO A 284 -11.28 -12.09 -1.96
N LYS A 285 -12.06 -13.16 -1.77
CA LYS A 285 -13.25 -13.42 -2.59
C LYS A 285 -14.27 -12.25 -2.56
N HIS A 286 -14.28 -11.46 -1.48
CA HIS A 286 -15.18 -10.31 -1.32
C HIS A 286 -14.77 -9.10 -2.17
N LEU A 287 -13.57 -9.10 -2.76
CA LEU A 287 -13.07 -8.08 -3.69
C LEU A 287 -13.67 -8.23 -5.09
N HIS A 288 -14.01 -9.47 -5.47
CA HIS A 288 -14.45 -9.86 -6.81
C HIS A 288 -15.88 -10.37 -6.78
N ARG A 289 -16.83 -9.50 -6.41
CA ARG A 289 -18.24 -9.90 -6.26
C ARG A 289 -18.87 -10.36 -7.58
N GLU A 290 -18.33 -9.89 -8.71
CA GLU A 290 -18.74 -10.26 -10.06
C GLU A 290 -18.42 -11.71 -10.45
N LYS A 291 -17.50 -12.39 -9.75
CA LYS A 291 -17.23 -13.81 -9.99
C LYS A 291 -18.46 -14.64 -9.59
N THR A 292 -19.16 -15.15 -10.60
CA THR A 292 -20.42 -15.91 -10.49
C THR A 292 -20.23 -17.32 -9.94
N HIS A 293 -19.04 -17.90 -10.11
CA HIS A 293 -18.68 -19.23 -9.64
C HIS A 293 -17.79 -19.11 -8.41
N ARG A 294 -18.40 -18.76 -7.27
CA ARG A 294 -17.70 -18.86 -5.99
C ARG A 294 -17.62 -20.33 -5.60
N PRO A 295 -16.45 -20.80 -5.15
CA PRO A 295 -16.33 -22.16 -4.67
C PRO A 295 -17.30 -22.35 -3.50
N ALA A 296 -18.13 -23.39 -3.55
CA ALA A 296 -18.99 -23.77 -2.44
C ALA A 296 -18.18 -24.63 -1.46
N GLY A 297 -18.46 -24.45 -0.17
CA GLY A 297 -17.81 -25.16 0.93
C GLY A 297 -16.36 -24.73 1.20
N THR A 298 -15.83 -23.69 0.54
CA THR A 298 -14.45 -23.24 0.82
C THR A 298 -14.22 -21.75 0.61
N THR A 299 -13.29 -21.20 1.37
CA THR A 299 -12.79 -19.83 1.26
C THR A 299 -11.28 -19.80 1.52
N VAL A 300 -10.63 -18.71 1.12
CA VAL A 300 -9.22 -18.46 1.40
C VAL A 300 -9.11 -17.18 2.21
N ILE A 301 -8.37 -17.25 3.31
CA ILE A 301 -8.03 -16.09 4.12
C ILE A 301 -6.53 -15.88 4.17
N MET A 302 -6.13 -14.65 4.50
CA MET A 302 -4.74 -14.29 4.77
C MET A 302 -4.67 -13.55 6.10
N ARG A 303 -3.96 -14.10 7.08
CA ARG A 303 -3.65 -13.39 8.34
C ARG A 303 -2.38 -12.57 8.15
N GLU A 304 -2.48 -11.26 8.38
CA GLU A 304 -1.36 -10.33 8.26
C GLU A 304 -0.66 -10.11 9.61
N TYR A 305 0.64 -10.37 9.65
CA TYR A 305 1.50 -10.09 10.80
C TYR A 305 2.51 -9.03 10.42
N SER A 306 2.58 -7.95 11.18
CA SER A 306 3.65 -6.97 11.03
C SER A 306 4.95 -7.51 11.60
N GLN A 307 6.06 -7.28 10.91
CA GLN A 307 7.40 -7.70 11.32
C GLN A 307 8.46 -6.72 10.79
N VAL A 308 9.73 -7.00 11.10
CA VAL A 308 10.87 -6.39 10.41
C VAL A 308 11.54 -7.46 9.57
N ASP A 309 11.46 -7.29 8.24
CA ASP A 309 12.20 -8.10 7.29
C ASP A 309 12.95 -7.16 6.33
N PRO A 310 14.29 -7.04 6.44
CA PRO A 310 15.09 -6.19 5.57
C PRO A 310 14.98 -6.51 4.07
N GLU A 311 14.58 -7.74 3.71
CA GLU A 311 14.45 -8.16 2.32
C GLU A 311 13.09 -7.85 1.69
N ALA A 312 12.10 -7.51 2.51
CA ALA A 312 10.74 -7.23 2.08
C ALA A 312 10.22 -5.91 2.68
N PRO A 313 10.77 -4.73 2.29
CA PRO A 313 10.29 -3.45 2.79
C PRO A 313 8.87 -3.11 2.28
N TYR A 314 7.95 -2.76 3.20
CA TYR A 314 6.58 -2.34 2.86
C TYR A 314 6.29 -0.89 3.21
N TYR A 315 6.52 -0.51 4.47
CA TYR A 315 6.14 0.80 5.01
C TYR A 315 7.37 1.53 5.58
N PRO A 316 7.70 2.74 5.10
CA PRO A 316 8.78 3.52 5.68
C PRO A 316 8.36 4.00 7.07
N VAL A 317 9.22 3.80 8.07
CA VAL A 317 8.95 4.24 9.46
C VAL A 317 9.07 5.76 9.58
N ASN A 318 10.00 6.37 8.85
CA ASN A 318 10.16 7.82 8.75
C ASN A 318 10.36 8.51 10.11
N THR A 319 11.21 7.93 10.96
CA THR A 319 11.67 8.56 12.20
C THR A 319 12.54 9.79 11.89
N GLU A 320 12.86 10.60 12.91
CA GLU A 320 13.79 11.72 12.72
C GLU A 320 15.19 11.25 12.28
N ALA A 321 15.65 10.11 12.79
CA ALA A 321 16.91 9.50 12.36
C ALA A 321 16.85 9.08 10.89
N ASP A 322 15.74 8.48 10.45
CA ASP A 322 15.53 8.11 9.05
C ASP A 322 15.56 9.34 8.14
N ARG A 323 14.90 10.44 8.53
CA ARG A 323 14.89 11.68 7.73
C ARG A 323 16.29 12.28 7.54
N ARG A 324 17.11 12.31 8.61
CA ARG A 324 18.50 12.76 8.51
C ARG A 324 19.34 11.87 7.61
N MET A 325 19.13 10.55 7.67
CA MET A 325 19.83 9.59 6.81
C MET A 325 19.38 9.71 5.35
N LEU A 326 18.07 9.83 5.11
CA LEU A 326 17.46 9.97 3.80
C LEU A 326 18.02 11.18 3.05
N ALA A 327 18.12 12.35 3.71
CA ALA A 327 18.66 13.56 3.08
C ALA A 327 20.05 13.33 2.48
N ARG A 328 20.92 12.58 3.18
CA ARG A 328 22.26 12.24 2.68
C ARG A 328 22.21 11.28 1.47
N TYR A 329 21.26 10.35 1.45
CA TYR A 329 21.06 9.48 0.29
C TYR A 329 20.47 10.23 -0.91
N GLU A 330 19.59 11.20 -0.69
CA GLU A 330 19.02 12.06 -1.74
C GLU A 330 20.11 12.93 -2.39
N GLU A 331 21.06 13.45 -1.62
CA GLU A 331 22.26 14.14 -2.14
C GLU A 331 23.08 13.22 -3.07
N LEU A 332 23.28 11.95 -2.70
CA LEU A 332 23.98 10.99 -3.55
C LEU A 332 23.20 10.65 -4.82
N ASN A 333 21.88 10.49 -4.73
CA ASN A 333 21.03 10.29 -5.90
C ASN A 333 21.18 11.46 -6.89
N ALA A 334 21.17 12.69 -6.39
CA ALA A 334 21.33 13.88 -7.22
C ALA A 334 22.69 13.95 -7.92
N ALA A 335 23.75 13.44 -7.28
CA ALA A 335 25.09 13.36 -7.86
C ALA A 335 25.30 12.13 -8.78
N THR A 336 24.40 11.13 -8.74
CA THR A 336 24.54 9.89 -9.51
C THR A 336 24.08 10.10 -10.95
N GLN A 337 25.05 10.09 -11.88
CA GLN A 337 24.76 10.23 -13.30
C GLN A 337 24.22 8.93 -13.91
N GLY A 338 23.42 9.06 -14.98
CA GLY A 338 22.89 7.91 -15.72
C GLY A 338 21.75 7.14 -15.01
N VAL A 339 21.38 7.51 -13.79
CA VAL A 339 20.36 6.80 -13.01
C VAL A 339 19.17 7.70 -12.68
N ILE A 340 17.97 7.14 -12.82
CA ILE A 340 16.69 7.75 -12.48
C ILE A 340 16.10 6.97 -11.30
N PHE A 341 15.99 7.62 -10.15
CA PHE A 341 15.34 7.05 -8.98
C PHE A 341 13.86 7.39 -8.96
N GLY A 342 13.00 6.44 -8.61
CA GLY A 342 11.58 6.69 -8.45
C GLY A 342 10.78 5.52 -7.87
N GLY A 343 9.65 5.85 -7.26
CA GLY A 343 8.77 4.87 -6.63
C GLY A 343 9.02 4.74 -5.13
N ARG A 344 8.15 3.95 -4.48
CA ARG A 344 8.07 3.84 -3.00
C ARG A 344 9.42 3.61 -2.32
N LEU A 345 10.21 2.65 -2.81
CA LEU A 345 11.46 2.24 -2.15
C LEU A 345 12.62 3.20 -2.47
N ALA A 346 12.72 3.66 -3.71
CA ALA A 346 13.79 4.54 -4.16
C ALA A 346 13.62 5.98 -3.63
N GLU A 347 12.41 6.36 -3.25
CA GLU A 347 12.11 7.67 -2.65
C GLU A 347 11.81 7.59 -1.14
N TYR A 348 11.82 6.39 -0.55
CA TYR A 348 11.48 6.16 0.87
C TYR A 348 10.14 6.83 1.28
N LYS A 349 9.11 6.68 0.44
CA LYS A 349 7.81 7.35 0.62
C LYS A 349 6.65 6.38 0.57
N TYR A 350 5.71 6.52 1.49
CA TYR A 350 4.50 5.70 1.51
C TYR A 350 3.49 6.20 0.47
N TYR A 351 3.65 5.76 -0.78
CA TYR A 351 2.72 6.09 -1.88
C TYR A 351 1.60 5.07 -2.06
N ASP A 352 0.40 5.56 -2.36
CA ASP A 352 -0.67 4.74 -2.94
C ASP A 352 -0.42 4.49 -4.43
N MET A 353 -1.08 3.48 -5.01
CA MET A 353 -0.85 3.06 -6.40
C MET A 353 -1.02 4.20 -7.41
N HIS A 354 -2.05 5.03 -7.25
CA HIS A 354 -2.31 6.15 -8.16
C HIS A 354 -1.22 7.23 -8.07
N GLN A 355 -0.61 7.42 -6.90
CA GLN A 355 0.48 8.37 -6.70
C GLN A 355 1.76 7.87 -7.40
N VAL A 356 2.03 6.55 -7.32
CA VAL A 356 3.15 5.93 -8.04
C VAL A 356 2.96 6.06 -9.56
N ILE A 357 1.76 5.80 -10.08
CA ILE A 357 1.45 5.95 -11.51
C ILE A 357 1.62 7.42 -11.94
N ALA A 358 1.06 8.37 -11.18
CA ALA A 358 1.22 9.79 -11.48
C ALA A 358 2.70 10.22 -11.50
N GLY A 359 3.48 9.78 -10.52
CA GLY A 359 4.92 10.04 -10.44
C GLY A 359 5.69 9.47 -11.62
N ALA A 360 5.40 8.22 -12.02
CA ALA A 360 6.03 7.57 -13.16
C ALA A 360 5.70 8.26 -14.49
N LEU A 361 4.43 8.61 -14.71
CA LEU A 361 4.00 9.37 -15.91
C LEU A 361 4.67 10.74 -15.99
N ALA A 362 4.74 11.45 -14.86
CA ALA A 362 5.42 12.74 -14.79
C ALA A 362 6.93 12.61 -15.07
N ARG A 363 7.56 11.55 -14.54
CA ARG A 363 8.99 11.28 -14.74
C ARG A 363 9.30 10.91 -16.19
N ALA A 364 8.50 10.03 -16.79
CA ALA A 364 8.61 9.65 -18.20
C ALA A 364 8.46 10.87 -19.12
N ARG A 365 7.47 11.74 -18.86
CA ARG A 365 7.29 12.97 -19.63
C ARG A 365 8.52 13.88 -19.59
N ARG A 366 9.11 14.08 -18.41
CA ARG A 366 10.33 14.90 -18.24
C ARG A 366 11.55 14.32 -18.94
N GLU A 367 11.62 13.00 -19.14
CA GLU A 367 12.74 12.35 -19.82
C GLU A 367 12.60 12.41 -21.35
N LEU A 368 11.36 12.50 -21.87
CA LEU A 368 11.09 12.58 -23.31
C LEU A 368 11.13 14.02 -23.86
N THR A 369 11.07 15.02 -22.98
CA THR A 369 11.28 16.45 -23.32
C THR A 369 12.75 16.81 -23.26
#